data_AF-A0AA38BNI2-F1
#
_entry.id   AF-A0AA38BNI2-F1
#
_cell.length_a   1.000
_cell.length_b   1.000
_cell.length_c   1.000
_cell.angle_alpha   90.00
_cell.angle_beta   90.00
_cell.angle_gamma   90.00
#
_symmetry.space_group_name_H-M   'P 1'
#
loop_
_entity.id
_entity.type
_entity.pdbx_description
1 polymer ?
#
loop_
_entity_poly.entity_id
_entity_poly.type
_entity_poly.pdbx_seq_one_letter_code
_entity_poly.pdbx_strand_id
1 'polypeptide(L)'
;MVGCVCGVLCAHLAVNDQHNLCLNARELVKSGITLKAFTKKSEKIRVDKYSNTLYIPQISIIDTFTEAVLRNLLALEFIEPSRERVMMRYVELMYCLIDIADDMELLKNYVIIIRGILNISDKYVTNMWDGMCKPFFAGLANPSHDVKTQIYESLIKNYYKVKSK
;
A
#
# COMPACT_ATOMS: atom_id res chain seq x y z
N MET A 1 -27.25 3.49 9.78
CA MET A 1 -26.29 4.50 9.29
C MET A 1 -24.93 4.14 9.87
N VAL A 2 -24.20 3.23 9.23
CA VAL A 2 -22.87 2.82 9.71
C VAL A 2 -21.90 3.78 9.06
N GLY A 3 -21.40 4.73 9.86
CA GLY A 3 -20.44 5.73 9.42
C GLY A 3 -19.24 5.04 8.78
N CYS A 4 -19.00 5.34 7.51
CA CYS A 4 -17.88 4.81 6.77
C CYS A 4 -16.60 5.31 7.45
N VAL A 5 -15.79 4.38 7.97
CA VAL A 5 -14.49 4.69 8.57
C VAL A 5 -13.52 5.29 7.53
N CYS A 6 -13.87 5.26 6.23
CA CYS A 6 -13.12 5.99 5.20
C CYS A 6 -13.41 7.50 5.19
N GLY A 7 -14.52 7.98 5.74
CA GLY A 7 -14.83 9.42 5.73
C GLY A 7 -13.82 10.23 6.53
N VAL A 8 -13.39 9.74 7.70
CA VAL A 8 -12.53 10.50 8.61
C VAL A 8 -11.05 10.41 8.22
N LEU A 9 -10.60 9.27 7.70
CA LEU A 9 -9.21 9.10 7.24
C LEU A 9 -9.01 9.67 5.83
N CYS A 10 -9.96 9.49 4.89
CA CYS A 10 -9.84 10.04 3.54
C CYS A 10 -10.19 11.54 3.45
N ALA A 11 -11.05 12.09 4.31
CA ALA A 11 -11.28 13.55 4.34
C ALA A 11 -10.13 14.30 5.01
N HIS A 12 -9.42 13.72 5.97
CA HIS A 12 -8.21 14.33 6.54
C HIS A 12 -7.07 14.43 5.52
N LEU A 13 -7.01 13.51 4.55
CA LEU A 13 -5.99 13.51 3.49
C LEU A 13 -6.24 14.58 2.41
N ALA A 14 -7.46 15.14 2.32
CA ALA A 14 -7.83 16.06 1.25
C ALA A 14 -7.93 17.54 1.68
N VAL A 15 -7.80 17.85 2.98
CA VAL A 15 -8.22 19.16 3.53
C VAL A 15 -7.08 20.04 4.05
N ASN A 16 -5.80 19.64 4.08
CA ASN A 16 -4.76 20.60 4.48
C ASN A 16 -3.38 20.35 3.85
N ASP A 17 -2.82 21.42 3.29
CA ASP A 17 -1.41 21.66 2.97
C ASP A 17 -0.52 21.66 4.24
N GLN A 18 -0.59 20.60 5.04
CA GLN A 18 0.33 20.34 6.16
C GLN A 18 0.91 18.93 6.00
N HIS A 19 2.15 18.89 5.52
CA HIS A 19 3.16 17.83 5.65
C HIS A 19 2.70 16.43 6.12
N ASN A 20 2.86 15.43 5.25
CA ASN A 20 3.07 14.00 5.56
C ASN A 20 2.44 13.47 6.87
N LEU A 21 1.14 13.16 6.84
CA LEU A 21 0.52 12.33 7.88
C LEU A 21 0.98 10.86 7.85
N CYS A 22 1.71 10.46 6.81
CA CYS A 22 2.32 9.15 6.70
C CYS A 22 3.84 9.26 6.80
N LEU A 23 4.41 8.64 7.83
CA LEU A 23 5.85 8.56 8.02
C LEU A 23 6.41 7.43 7.16
N ASN A 24 7.54 7.70 6.48
CA ASN A 24 8.25 6.66 5.75
C ASN A 24 9.02 5.72 6.70
N ALA A 25 9.51 4.59 6.18
CA ALA A 25 10.16 3.56 6.99
C ALA A 25 11.33 4.13 7.82
N ARG A 26 12.13 5.01 7.20
CA ARG A 26 13.28 5.64 7.86
C ARG A 26 12.86 6.64 8.94
N GLU A 27 11.82 7.44 8.72
CA GLU A 27 11.29 8.38 9.72
C GLU A 27 10.75 7.65 10.95
N LEU A 28 10.06 6.52 10.76
CA LEU A 28 9.61 5.65 11.86
C LEU A 28 10.79 5.10 12.67
N VAL A 29 11.81 4.59 11.99
CA VAL A 29 13.02 4.09 12.68
C VAL A 29 13.75 5.21 13.42
N LYS A 30 13.85 6.40 12.81
CA LYS A 30 14.43 7.60 13.47
C LYS A 30 13.63 8.05 14.69
N SER A 31 12.32 7.85 14.71
CA SER A 31 11.46 8.16 15.87
C SER A 31 11.52 7.07 16.96
N GLY A 32 12.36 6.05 16.83
CA GLY A 32 12.52 4.98 17.81
C GLY A 32 11.52 3.82 17.65
N ILE A 33 10.80 3.75 16.52
CA ILE A 33 9.92 2.62 16.22
C ILE A 33 10.75 1.51 15.55
N THR A 34 10.69 0.31 16.10
CA THR A 34 11.29 -0.88 15.49
C THR A 34 10.31 -1.48 14.48
N LEU A 35 10.79 -1.81 13.29
CA LEU A 35 10.01 -2.53 12.30
C LEU A 35 10.22 -4.04 12.46
N LYS A 36 9.15 -4.84 12.34
CA LYS A 36 9.26 -6.30 12.42
C LYS A 36 8.33 -7.00 11.44
N ALA A 37 8.93 -7.84 10.59
CA ALA A 37 8.18 -8.70 9.69
C ALA A 37 7.50 -9.86 10.45
N PHE A 38 6.31 -10.26 9.98
CA PHE A 38 5.68 -11.52 10.37
C PHE A 38 5.17 -12.30 9.15
N THR A 39 5.16 -13.63 9.28
CA THR A 39 4.72 -14.56 8.23
C THR A 39 3.52 -15.42 8.66
N LYS A 40 3.20 -15.45 9.96
CA LYS A 40 2.13 -16.27 10.50
C LYS A 40 0.78 -15.71 10.08
N LYS A 41 -0.09 -16.58 9.54
CA LYS A 41 -1.45 -16.22 9.09
C LYS A 41 -2.34 -15.63 10.19
N SER A 42 -2.07 -15.98 11.45
CA SER A 42 -2.82 -15.47 12.61
C SER A 42 -2.35 -14.10 13.08
N GLU A 43 -1.19 -13.63 12.64
CA GLU A 43 -0.69 -12.30 12.99
C GLU A 43 -1.32 -11.22 12.12
N LYS A 44 -1.47 -10.03 12.69
CA LYS A 44 -2.09 -8.85 12.08
C LYS A 44 -1.12 -7.68 12.21
N ILE A 45 -1.28 -6.68 11.34
CA ILE A 45 -0.60 -5.40 11.50
C ILE A 45 -0.96 -4.84 12.88
N ARG A 46 0.05 -4.53 13.69
CA ARG A 46 -0.15 -4.02 15.05
C ARG A 46 1.06 -3.23 15.52
N VAL A 47 0.83 -2.33 16.47
CA VAL A 47 1.87 -1.64 17.22
C VAL A 47 1.93 -2.21 18.63
N ASP A 48 3.08 -2.73 19.02
CA ASP A 48 3.38 -3.01 20.43
C ASP A 48 3.97 -1.76 21.08
N LYS A 49 3.22 -1.17 21.99
CA LYS A 49 3.60 0.06 22.70
C LYS A 49 4.73 -0.18 23.71
N TYR A 50 4.90 -1.40 24.21
CA TYR A 50 5.94 -1.70 25.20
C TYR A 50 7.31 -1.83 24.55
N SER A 51 7.36 -2.50 23.40
CA SER A 51 8.59 -2.67 22.62
C SER A 51 8.76 -1.63 21.51
N ASN A 52 7.87 -0.64 21.42
CA ASN A 52 7.81 0.35 20.32
C ASN A 52 7.95 -0.31 18.94
N THR A 53 7.30 -1.46 18.73
CA THR A 53 7.47 -2.27 17.52
C THR A 53 6.23 -2.25 16.64
N LEU A 54 6.41 -1.86 15.38
CA LEU A 54 5.40 -1.99 14.33
C LEU A 54 5.59 -3.34 13.61
N TYR A 55 4.60 -4.21 13.74
CA TYR A 55 4.57 -5.52 13.10
C TYR A 55 3.88 -5.42 11.74
N ILE A 56 4.55 -5.86 10.68
CA ILE A 56 4.12 -5.71 9.29
C ILE A 56 4.19 -7.08 8.59
N PRO A 57 3.19 -7.45 7.76
CA PRO A 57 3.27 -8.65 6.94
C PRO A 57 4.49 -8.63 6.04
N GLN A 58 5.24 -9.73 6.05
CA GLN A 58 6.27 -9.98 5.05
C GLN A 58 5.63 -10.22 3.68
N ILE A 59 6.22 -9.65 2.64
CA ILE A 59 5.83 -9.91 1.25
C ILE A 59 7.05 -10.31 0.41
N SER A 60 6.87 -11.35 -0.41
CA SER A 60 7.85 -11.78 -1.39
C SER A 60 7.47 -11.24 -2.77
N ILE A 61 8.29 -10.36 -3.33
CA ILE A 61 8.11 -9.78 -4.67
C ILE A 61 9.18 -10.38 -5.57
N ILE A 62 8.85 -11.52 -6.18
CA ILE A 62 9.78 -12.33 -6.98
C ILE A 62 9.66 -11.99 -8.47
N ASP A 63 8.48 -11.60 -8.92
CA ASP A 63 8.12 -11.36 -10.32
C ASP A 63 6.99 -10.32 -10.42
N THR A 64 6.55 -10.05 -11.65
CA THR A 64 5.42 -9.17 -11.96
C THR A 64 4.06 -9.82 -11.66
N PHE A 65 4.02 -11.13 -11.37
CA PHE A 65 2.80 -11.85 -11.01
C PHE A 65 2.33 -11.44 -9.61
N THR A 66 3.26 -11.18 -8.69
CA THR A 66 2.93 -10.63 -7.36
C THR A 66 2.11 -9.33 -7.48
N GLU A 67 2.54 -8.39 -8.32
CA GLU A 67 1.79 -7.15 -8.58
C GLU A 67 0.38 -7.43 -9.12
N ALA A 68 0.27 -8.34 -10.10
CA ALA A 68 -1.02 -8.70 -10.70
C ALA A 68 -2.01 -9.26 -9.65
N VAL A 69 -1.52 -10.12 -8.75
CA VAL A 69 -2.34 -10.67 -7.65
C VAL A 69 -2.81 -9.56 -6.71
N LEU A 70 -1.91 -8.66 -6.27
CA LEU A 70 -2.27 -7.56 -5.37
C LEU A 70 -3.31 -6.62 -5.99
N ARG A 71 -3.15 -6.29 -7.27
CA ARG A 71 -4.12 -5.47 -8.02
C ARG A 71 -5.50 -6.14 -8.13
N ASN A 72 -5.54 -7.45 -8.36
CA ASN A 72 -6.78 -8.22 -8.40
C ASN A 72 -7.47 -8.27 -7.03
N LEU A 73 -6.71 -8.45 -5.94
CA LEU A 73 -7.24 -8.43 -4.58
C LEU A 73 -7.80 -7.04 -4.23
N LEU A 74 -7.10 -5.97 -4.59
CA LEU A 74 -7.59 -4.60 -4.43
C LEU A 74 -8.89 -4.40 -5.21
N ALA A 75 -8.92 -4.75 -6.49
CA ALA A 75 -10.12 -4.59 -7.32
C ALA A 75 -11.32 -5.36 -6.76
N LEU A 76 -11.10 -6.56 -6.24
CA LEU A 76 -12.15 -7.36 -5.58
C LEU A 76 -12.75 -6.65 -4.37
N GLU A 77 -11.93 -6.03 -3.51
CA GLU A 77 -12.44 -5.21 -2.40
C GLU A 77 -13.25 -4.00 -2.91
N PHE A 78 -12.89 -3.43 -4.05
CA PHE A 78 -13.59 -2.28 -4.64
C PHE A 78 -14.95 -2.61 -5.25
N ILE A 79 -15.05 -3.79 -5.87
CA ILE A 79 -16.30 -4.25 -6.47
C ILE A 79 -17.33 -4.63 -5.40
N GLU A 80 -16.88 -5.12 -4.23
CA GLU A 80 -17.74 -5.60 -3.14
C GLU A 80 -17.71 -4.65 -1.92
N PRO A 81 -18.64 -3.68 -1.80
CA PRO A 81 -18.60 -2.65 -0.76
C PRO A 81 -18.79 -3.18 0.67
N SER A 82 -19.33 -4.40 0.81
CA SER A 82 -19.56 -5.05 2.10
C SER A 82 -18.27 -5.60 2.73
N ARG A 83 -17.17 -5.69 1.96
CA ARG A 83 -15.90 -6.22 2.44
C ARG A 83 -15.09 -5.18 3.21
N GLU A 84 -14.41 -5.65 4.24
CA GLU A 84 -13.37 -4.88 4.90
C GLU A 84 -12.25 -4.55 3.91
N ARG A 85 -11.72 -3.32 4.01
CA ARG A 85 -10.68 -2.76 3.14
C ARG A 85 -9.27 -3.22 3.54
N VAL A 86 -9.07 -4.53 3.71
CA VAL A 86 -7.84 -5.09 4.28
C VAL A 86 -6.65 -4.87 3.33
N MET A 87 -6.84 -5.20 2.05
CA MET A 87 -5.85 -5.07 0.99
C MET A 87 -5.51 -3.60 0.73
N MET A 88 -6.53 -2.74 0.69
CA MET A 88 -6.33 -1.30 0.53
C MET A 88 -5.48 -0.71 1.66
N ARG A 89 -5.81 -1.00 2.92
CA ARG A 89 -5.04 -0.51 4.07
C ARG A 89 -3.60 -0.99 4.06
N TYR A 90 -3.37 -2.23 3.61
CA TYR A 90 -2.01 -2.75 3.47
C TYR A 90 -1.23 -2.01 2.37
N VAL A 91 -1.85 -1.77 1.22
CA VAL A 91 -1.22 -1.05 0.10
C VAL A 91 -0.95 0.41 0.46
N GLU A 92 -1.85 1.08 1.16
CA GLU A 92 -1.62 2.43 1.71
C GLU A 92 -0.45 2.46 2.69
N LEU A 93 -0.38 1.49 3.61
CA LEU A 93 0.75 1.36 4.54
C LEU A 93 2.06 1.18 3.77
N MET A 94 2.12 0.27 2.80
CA MET A 94 3.34 0.02 2.03
C MET A 94 3.73 1.23 1.16
N TYR A 95 2.76 1.93 0.58
CA TYR A 95 2.96 3.19 -0.14
C TYR A 95 3.60 4.26 0.78
N CYS A 96 3.07 4.43 1.99
CA CYS A 96 3.62 5.37 2.95
C CYS A 96 5.04 5.01 3.40
N LEU A 97 5.31 3.72 3.61
CA LEU A 97 6.61 3.28 4.08
C LEU A 97 7.72 3.43 3.01
N ILE A 98 7.37 3.46 1.72
CA ILE A 98 8.31 3.46 0.60
C ILE A 98 8.23 4.81 -0.15
N ASP A 99 8.95 5.81 0.35
CA ASP A 99 9.03 7.13 -0.28
C ASP A 99 10.26 7.22 -1.20
N ILE A 100 11.44 6.86 -0.67
CA ILE A 100 12.72 6.89 -1.40
C ILE A 100 13.41 5.52 -1.44
N ALA A 101 14.49 5.42 -2.23
CA ALA A 101 15.26 4.18 -2.38
C ALA A 101 15.80 3.65 -1.04
N ASP A 102 16.21 4.54 -0.12
CA ASP A 102 16.71 4.17 1.21
C ASP A 102 15.64 3.43 2.04
N ASP A 103 14.37 3.80 1.91
CA ASP A 103 13.27 3.13 2.62
C ASP A 103 13.12 1.69 2.14
N MET A 104 13.29 1.48 0.83
CA MET A 104 13.27 0.15 0.22
C MET A 104 14.44 -0.71 0.72
N GLU A 105 15.64 -0.16 0.87
CA GLU A 105 16.77 -0.85 1.49
C GLU A 105 16.48 -1.25 2.93
N LEU A 106 15.93 -0.31 3.71
CA LEU A 106 15.57 -0.55 5.10
C LEU A 106 14.55 -1.68 5.24
N LEU A 107 13.48 -1.67 4.44
CA LEU A 107 12.45 -2.72 4.47
C LEU A 107 12.96 -4.10 4.03
N LYS A 108 13.98 -4.16 3.16
CA LYS A 108 14.69 -5.41 2.84
C LYS A 108 15.48 -5.91 4.05
N ASN A 109 16.19 -5.02 4.75
CA ASN A 109 16.97 -5.36 5.94
C ASN A 109 16.09 -5.89 7.09
N TYR A 110 14.88 -5.35 7.24
CA TYR A 110 13.88 -5.86 8.19
C TYR A 110 13.11 -7.09 7.69
N VAL A 111 13.44 -7.61 6.50
CA VAL A 111 12.79 -8.77 5.86
C VAL A 111 11.28 -8.55 5.68
N ILE A 112 10.84 -7.29 5.60
CA ILE A 112 9.44 -6.96 5.30
C ILE A 112 9.19 -7.17 3.81
N ILE A 113 10.17 -6.81 2.97
CA ILE A 113 10.14 -7.12 1.54
C ILE A 113 11.28 -8.07 1.23
N ILE A 114 10.92 -9.27 0.76
CA ILE A 114 11.85 -10.23 0.19
C ILE A 114 11.82 -10.10 -1.33
N ARG A 115 13.00 -9.98 -1.95
CA ARG A 115 13.15 -10.02 -3.40
C ARG A 115 13.75 -11.35 -3.83
N GLY A 116 13.23 -11.92 -4.93
CA GLY A 116 13.78 -13.13 -5.54
C GLY A 116 15.01 -12.86 -6.42
N ILE A 117 15.49 -13.91 -7.09
CA ILE A 117 16.68 -13.90 -7.97
C ILE A 117 16.45 -13.07 -9.25
N LEU A 118 15.20 -12.77 -9.62
CA LEU A 118 14.90 -11.94 -10.79
C LEU A 118 15.31 -10.48 -10.53
N ASN A 119 15.97 -9.87 -11.53
CA ASN A 119 16.50 -8.49 -11.50
C ASN A 119 15.40 -7.42 -11.55
N ILE A 120 14.54 -7.36 -10.52
CA ILE A 120 13.39 -6.45 -10.51
C ILE A 120 13.71 -4.97 -10.31
N SER A 121 14.85 -4.48 -9.84
CA SER A 121 15.06 -3.06 -9.50
C SER A 121 14.12 -2.50 -8.40
N ASP A 122 14.70 -1.73 -7.49
CA ASP A 122 13.94 -1.10 -6.41
C ASP A 122 12.94 -0.06 -6.95
N LYS A 123 13.31 0.64 -8.04
CA LYS A 123 12.41 1.57 -8.76
C LYS A 123 11.12 0.90 -9.25
N TYR A 124 11.20 -0.34 -9.73
CA TYR A 124 10.00 -1.07 -10.13
C TYR A 124 9.07 -1.30 -8.95
N VAL A 125 9.61 -1.73 -7.81
CA VAL A 125 8.82 -2.03 -6.60
C VAL A 125 8.16 -0.76 -6.06
N THR A 126 8.89 0.36 -6.00
CA THR A 126 8.30 1.66 -5.63
C THR A 126 7.17 2.03 -6.59
N ASN A 127 7.39 1.94 -7.91
CA ASN A 127 6.39 2.24 -8.92
C ASN A 127 5.16 1.32 -8.85
N MET A 128 5.35 0.06 -8.46
CA MET A 128 4.27 -0.91 -8.26
C MET A 128 3.32 -0.42 -7.16
N TRP A 129 3.83 -0.04 -5.99
CA TRP A 129 3.01 0.47 -4.87
C TRP A 129 2.34 1.80 -5.23
N ASP A 130 3.09 2.73 -5.82
CA ASP A 130 2.58 4.00 -6.36
C ASP A 130 1.40 3.80 -7.32
N GLY A 131 1.58 2.89 -8.29
CA GLY A 131 0.58 2.60 -9.31
C GLY A 131 -0.66 1.87 -8.77
N MET A 132 -0.58 1.31 -7.56
CA MET A 132 -1.75 0.79 -6.85
C MET A 132 -2.44 1.88 -6.02
N CYS A 133 -1.70 2.78 -5.37
CA CYS A 133 -2.27 3.80 -4.48
C CYS A 133 -2.83 5.05 -5.20
N LYS A 134 -2.12 5.58 -6.19
CA LYS A 134 -2.47 6.85 -6.88
C LYS A 134 -3.91 6.95 -7.42
N PRO A 135 -4.50 5.90 -8.02
CA PRO A 135 -5.87 5.96 -8.53
C PRO A 135 -6.91 6.29 -7.45
N PHE A 136 -6.66 5.92 -6.19
CA PHE A 136 -7.57 6.18 -5.09
C PHE A 136 -7.55 7.64 -4.65
N PHE A 137 -6.38 8.29 -4.63
CA PHE A 137 -6.29 9.72 -4.33
C PHE A 137 -6.95 10.59 -5.42
N ALA A 138 -6.81 10.20 -6.70
CA ALA A 138 -7.43 10.92 -7.81
C ALA A 138 -8.97 10.79 -7.83
N GLY A 139 -9.50 9.60 -7.52
CA GLY A 139 -10.95 9.37 -7.43
C GLY A 139 -11.64 10.13 -6.30
N LEU A 140 -10.90 10.56 -5.28
CA LEU A 140 -11.40 11.39 -4.17
C LEU A 140 -11.51 12.88 -4.53
N ALA A 141 -10.73 13.36 -5.51
CA ALA A 141 -10.69 14.77 -5.90
C ALA A 141 -11.81 15.18 -6.88
N ASN A 142 -12.41 14.22 -7.60
CA ASN A 142 -13.50 14.49 -8.56
C ASN A 142 -14.59 13.40 -8.48
N PRO A 143 -15.59 13.55 -7.60
CA PRO A 143 -16.65 12.54 -7.40
C PRO A 143 -17.68 12.45 -8.55
N SER A 144 -17.48 13.14 -9.68
CA SER A 144 -18.44 13.23 -10.79
C SER A 144 -18.14 12.23 -11.92
N HIS A 145 -18.11 10.94 -11.61
CA HIS A 145 -18.36 9.79 -12.50
C HIS A 145 -18.31 8.53 -11.64
N ASP A 146 -18.68 7.37 -12.17
CA ASP A 146 -18.56 6.08 -11.47
C ASP A 146 -17.11 5.79 -11.01
N VAL A 147 -16.76 6.25 -9.82
CA VAL A 147 -15.43 6.15 -9.19
C VAL A 147 -14.98 4.70 -9.13
N LYS A 148 -15.91 3.75 -8.98
CA LYS A 148 -15.61 2.32 -8.99
C LYS A 148 -15.11 1.88 -10.36
N THR A 149 -15.77 2.28 -11.44
CA THR A 149 -15.34 1.98 -12.82
C THR A 149 -13.99 2.62 -13.13
N GLN A 150 -13.74 3.87 -12.72
CA GLN A 150 -12.44 4.53 -12.95
C GLN A 150 -11.29 3.84 -12.22
N ILE A 151 -11.49 3.50 -10.94
CA ILE A 151 -10.52 2.76 -10.13
C ILE A 151 -10.26 1.37 -10.76
N TYR A 152 -11.31 0.67 -11.16
CA TYR A 152 -11.20 -0.64 -11.80
C TYR A 152 -10.41 -0.58 -13.11
N GLU A 153 -10.73 0.37 -13.99
CA GLU A 153 -10.02 0.56 -15.26
C GLU A 153 -8.54 0.93 -15.02
N SER A 154 -8.26 1.73 -14.00
CA SER A 154 -6.89 2.11 -13.65
C SER A 154 -6.07 0.94 -13.09
N LEU A 155 -6.64 0.16 -12.15
CA LEU A 155 -5.95 -0.96 -11.52
C LEU A 155 -5.71 -2.14 -12.46
N ILE A 156 -6.67 -2.45 -13.34
CA ILE A 156 -6.65 -3.66 -14.16
C ILE A 156 -6.36 -3.32 -15.64
N LYS A 157 -7.20 -2.51 -16.27
CA LYS A 157 -7.18 -2.33 -17.74
C LYS A 157 -5.93 -1.60 -18.21
N ASN A 158 -5.47 -0.58 -17.48
CA ASN A 158 -4.26 0.15 -17.84
C ASN A 158 -2.99 -0.62 -17.51
N TYR A 159 -2.98 -1.38 -16.41
CA TYR A 159 -1.86 -2.25 -16.05
C TYR A 159 -1.55 -3.28 -17.14
N TYR A 160 -2.55 -4.04 -17.61
CA TYR A 160 -2.34 -5.07 -18.62
C TYR A 160 -2.03 -4.51 -20.02
N LYS A 161 -2.53 -3.32 -20.38
CA LYS A 161 -2.21 -2.66 -21.66
C LYS A 161 -0.75 -2.19 -21.76
N VAL A 162 -0.15 -1.76 -20.65
CA VAL A 162 1.24 -1.28 -20.62
C VAL A 162 2.22 -2.44 -20.62
N LYS A 163 1.85 -3.57 -20.01
CA LYS A 163 2.67 -4.80 -19.94
C LYS A 163 2.61 -5.69 -21.18
N SER A 164 1.61 -5.50 -22.04
CA SER A 164 1.45 -6.25 -23.30
C SER A 164 2.20 -5.64 -24.49
N LYS A 165 3.02 -4.61 -24.26
CA LYS A 165 3.92 -3.98 -25.23
C LYS A 165 5.36 -4.25 -24.82
#